data_AF-A0A5K1E0Y9-F1
#
_entry.id   AF-A0A5K1E0Y9-F1
#
_cell.length_a   1.000
_cell.length_b   1.000
_cell.length_c   1.000
_cell.angle_alpha   90.00
_cell.angle_beta   90.00
_cell.angle_gamma   90.00
#
_symmetry.space_group_name_H-M   'P 1'
#
loop_
_entity.id
_entity.type
_entity.pdbx_description
1 polymer ?
#
loop_
_entity_poly.entity_id
_entity_poly.type
_entity_poly.pdbx_seq_one_letter_code
_entity_poly.pdbx_strand_id
1 'polypeptide(L)'
;YDNVEDACCEMITDGSSCVKNGPTCVDRSKFLFWDGGHPTDKTNSILASKIYDSKNTSISYPFSIKELAAINSTAAAADSSLFIRPWSKSTGSGKGDQ
;
A
#
# COMPACT_ATOMS: atom_id res chain seq x y z
N TYR A 1 13.65 16.17 -4.68
CA TYR A 1 14.44 15.13 -5.35
C TYR A 1 15.54 15.83 -6.11
N ASP A 2 16.71 15.23 -6.17
CA ASP A 2 17.83 15.76 -6.95
C ASP A 2 17.80 15.14 -8.36
N ASN A 3 17.17 13.97 -8.51
CA ASN A 3 16.91 13.32 -9.80
C ASN A 3 15.47 12.80 -9.87
N VAL A 4 14.77 13.15 -10.94
CA VAL A 4 13.38 12.72 -11.23
C VAL A 4 13.24 12.03 -12.58
N GLU A 5 14.31 11.94 -13.37
CA GLU A 5 14.31 11.42 -14.73
C GLU A 5 14.94 10.02 -14.79
N ASP A 6 15.99 9.79 -14.01
CA ASP A 6 16.74 8.53 -14.00
C ASP A 6 16.30 7.60 -12.86
N ALA A 7 16.47 6.29 -13.09
CA ALA A 7 16.38 5.28 -12.06
C ALA A 7 17.58 5.33 -11.10
N CYS A 8 17.34 4.98 -9.83
CA CYS A 8 18.42 4.84 -8.86
C CYS A 8 19.30 3.60 -9.11
N CYS A 9 18.77 2.52 -9.70
CA CYS A 9 19.55 1.33 -10.00
C CYS A 9 20.02 1.27 -11.46
N GLU A 10 21.09 0.50 -11.72
CA GLU A 10 21.43 0.11 -13.09
C GLU A 10 20.31 -0.77 -13.65
N MET A 11 19.73 -0.35 -14.78
CA MET A 11 18.62 -1.05 -15.42
C MET A 11 19.10 -2.04 -16.47
N ILE A 12 18.34 -3.12 -16.67
CA ILE A 12 18.50 -3.98 -17.85
C ILE A 12 18.14 -3.19 -19.13
N THR A 13 18.54 -3.69 -20.29
CA THR A 13 18.44 -2.96 -21.58
C THR A 13 17.03 -2.51 -21.94
N ASP A 14 15.99 -3.21 -21.49
CA ASP A 14 14.60 -2.83 -21.74
C ASP A 14 14.09 -1.70 -20.82
N GLY A 15 14.89 -1.27 -19.85
CA GLY A 15 14.57 -0.21 -18.90
C GLY A 15 13.52 -0.57 -17.84
N SER A 16 13.06 -1.83 -17.76
CA SER A 16 11.95 -2.20 -16.89
C SER A 16 12.33 -2.39 -15.43
N SER A 17 13.53 -2.92 -15.18
CA SER A 17 13.94 -3.42 -13.87
C SER A 17 15.45 -3.31 -13.66
N CYS A 18 15.88 -3.43 -12.41
CA CYS A 18 17.30 -3.41 -12.05
C CYS A 18 18.04 -4.66 -12.51
N VAL A 19 19.31 -4.51 -12.90
CA VAL A 19 20.26 -5.61 -13.07
C VAL A 19 20.43 -6.32 -11.72
N LYS A 20 20.37 -7.66 -11.72
CA LYS A 20 20.60 -8.46 -10.52
C LYS A 20 21.99 -8.19 -9.95
N ASN A 21 22.05 -7.77 -8.68
CA ASN A 21 23.29 -7.36 -7.99
C ASN A 21 24.03 -6.18 -8.67
N GLY A 22 23.33 -5.39 -9.49
CA GLY A 22 23.88 -4.19 -10.10
C GLY A 22 24.13 -3.07 -9.09
N PRO A 23 24.95 -2.07 -9.45
CA PRO A 23 25.14 -0.86 -8.68
C PRO A 23 23.82 -0.09 -8.51
N THR A 24 23.76 0.65 -7.41
CA THR A 24 22.64 1.52 -7.06
C THR A 24 23.16 2.88 -6.67
N CYS A 25 22.32 3.90 -6.76
CA CYS A 25 22.64 5.25 -6.35
C CYS A 25 22.99 5.28 -4.85
N VAL A 26 23.88 6.21 -4.47
CA VAL A 26 24.38 6.31 -3.09
C VAL A 26 23.27 6.64 -2.09
N ASP A 27 22.32 7.49 -2.49
CA ASP A 27 21.21 7.94 -1.65
C ASP A 27 19.88 7.87 -2.39
N ARG A 28 19.12 6.81 -2.11
CA ARG A 28 17.79 6.54 -2.70
C ARG A 28 16.78 7.63 -2.39
N SER A 29 16.97 8.38 -1.30
CA SER A 29 16.06 9.45 -0.88
C SER A 29 16.11 10.67 -1.83
N LYS A 30 17.10 10.74 -2.71
CA LYS A 30 17.26 11.82 -3.69
C LYS A 30 16.65 11.52 -5.05
N PHE A 31 16.23 10.27 -5.29
CA PHE A 31 15.65 9.81 -6.55
C PHE A 31 14.15 9.61 -6.43
N LEU A 32 13.41 10.02 -7.47
CA LEU A 32 11.97 9.75 -7.57
C LEU A 32 11.72 8.26 -7.85
N PHE A 33 12.48 7.69 -8.79
CA PHE A 33 12.33 6.32 -9.30
C PHE A 33 13.41 5.37 -8.79
N TRP A 34 13.00 4.14 -8.49
CA TRP A 34 13.90 3.04 -8.13
C TRP A 34 14.44 2.36 -9.39
N ASP A 35 13.52 1.90 -10.24
CA ASP A 35 13.74 1.35 -11.59
C ASP A 35 12.82 2.09 -12.58
N GLY A 36 12.70 1.63 -13.83
CA GLY A 36 11.88 2.32 -14.83
C GLY A 36 10.37 2.18 -14.67
N GLY A 37 9.87 1.39 -13.71
CA GLY A 37 8.44 1.20 -13.45
C GLY A 37 7.99 1.64 -12.06
N HIS A 38 8.90 1.71 -11.09
CA HIS A 38 8.56 1.83 -9.68
C HIS A 38 9.21 3.04 -9.00
N PRO A 39 8.45 3.74 -8.14
CA PRO A 39 9.00 4.81 -7.31
C PRO A 39 9.91 4.29 -6.19
N THR A 40 10.78 5.14 -5.68
CA THR A 40 11.58 4.84 -4.46
C THR A 40 10.70 4.69 -3.22
N ASP A 41 11.25 4.09 -2.16
CA ASP A 41 10.60 3.96 -0.85
C ASP A 41 10.17 5.31 -0.25
N LYS A 42 10.97 6.36 -0.43
CA LYS A 42 10.63 7.73 -0.05
C LYS A 42 9.43 8.25 -0.82
N THR A 43 9.41 8.07 -2.14
CA THR A 43 8.28 8.49 -2.98
C THR A 43 7.02 7.73 -2.59
N ASN A 44 7.12 6.42 -2.36
CA ASN A 44 6.01 5.60 -1.86
C ASN A 44 5.51 6.09 -0.50
N SER A 45 6.40 6.43 0.43
CA SER A 45 6.02 6.95 1.76
C SER A 45 5.27 8.28 1.68
N ILE A 46 5.72 9.18 0.80
CA ILE A 46 5.04 10.46 0.54
C ILE A 46 3.65 10.20 -0.06
N LEU A 47 3.55 9.33 -1.06
CA LEU A 47 2.29 9.00 -1.71
C LEU A 47 1.31 8.36 -0.71
N ALA A 48 1.77 7.40 0.08
CA ALA A 48 0.98 6.75 1.12
C ALA A 48 0.44 7.77 2.13
N SER A 49 1.29 8.68 2.61
CA SER A 49 0.85 9.75 3.52
C SER A 49 -0.20 10.66 2.89
N LYS A 50 -0.04 11.02 1.60
CA LYS A 50 -1.02 11.85 0.89
C LYS A 50 -2.35 11.14 0.75
N ILE A 51 -2.35 9.88 0.33
CA ILE A 51 -3.58 9.09 0.14
C ILE A 51 -4.25 8.79 1.49
N TYR A 52 -3.47 8.56 2.54
CA TYR A 52 -4.01 8.10 3.82
C TYR A 52 -5.02 9.07 4.46
N ASP A 53 -4.73 10.38 4.43
CA ASP A 53 -5.55 11.43 5.06
C ASP A 53 -6.01 12.49 4.05
N SER A 54 -6.10 12.13 2.76
CA SER A 54 -6.51 13.08 1.71
C SER A 54 -7.96 13.52 1.89
N LYS A 55 -8.19 14.84 1.91
CA LYS A 55 -9.53 15.45 1.75
C LYS A 55 -9.85 15.83 0.31
N ASN A 56 -8.90 15.66 -0.60
CA ASN A 56 -9.09 15.94 -2.02
C ASN A 56 -9.70 14.72 -2.70
N THR A 57 -10.89 14.88 -3.26
CA THR A 57 -11.66 13.85 -3.96
C THR A 57 -11.00 13.36 -5.25
N SER A 58 -10.07 14.12 -5.83
CA SER A 58 -9.26 13.66 -6.96
C SER A 58 -8.15 12.68 -6.55
N ILE A 59 -7.80 12.60 -5.26
CA ILE A 59 -6.76 11.69 -4.73
C ILE A 59 -7.40 10.50 -4.02
N SER A 60 -8.47 10.73 -3.26
CA SER A 60 -9.18 9.67 -2.54
C SER A 60 -10.68 9.96 -2.53
N TYR A 61 -11.45 9.05 -3.10
CA TYR A 61 -12.90 9.14 -3.18
C TYR A 61 -13.50 7.73 -3.06
N PRO A 62 -14.63 7.55 -2.34
CA PRO A 62 -15.43 8.57 -1.65
C PRO A 62 -14.93 8.97 -0.25
N PHE A 63 -13.93 8.28 0.30
CA PHE A 63 -13.32 8.56 1.60
C PHE A 63 -11.81 8.26 1.55
N SER A 64 -11.05 8.83 2.47
CA SER A 64 -9.63 8.53 2.69
C SER A 64 -9.43 7.16 3.35
N ILE A 65 -8.21 6.61 3.28
CA ILE A 65 -7.89 5.34 3.96
C ILE A 65 -8.09 5.46 5.47
N LYS A 66 -7.77 6.62 6.05
CA LYS A 66 -7.98 6.91 7.47
C LYS A 66 -9.46 6.85 7.87
N GLU A 67 -10.34 7.44 7.06
CA GLU A 67 -11.79 7.36 7.28
C GLU A 67 -12.28 5.91 7.12
N LEU A 68 -11.81 5.18 6.10
CA LEU A 68 -12.12 3.76 5.91
C LEU A 68 -11.69 2.90 7.11
N ALA A 69 -10.48 3.10 7.62
CA ALA A 69 -9.96 2.39 8.77
C ALA A 69 -10.79 2.64 10.04
N ALA A 70 -11.44 3.81 10.12
CA ALA A 70 -12.31 4.18 11.23
C ALA A 70 -13.73 3.62 11.11
N ILE A 71 -14.13 2.99 9.99
CA ILE A 71 -15.53 2.56 9.76
C ILE A 71 -16.02 1.55 10.81
N ASN A 72 -15.15 0.75 11.44
CA ASN A 72 -15.54 -0.10 12.58
C ASN A 72 -15.26 0.51 13.96
N SER A 73 -14.66 1.70 14.01
CA SER A 73 -14.42 2.46 15.23
C SER A 73 -15.50 3.54 15.46
N THR A 74 -16.20 3.97 14.40
CA THR A 74 -17.30 4.94 14.47
C THR A 74 -18.68 4.34 14.18
N ALA A 75 -18.81 3.27 13.37
CA ALA A 75 -20.08 2.56 13.20
C ALA A 75 -20.46 1.73 14.45
N ALA A 76 -19.49 1.26 15.23
CA ALA A 76 -19.74 0.64 16.53
C ALA A 76 -20.37 1.60 17.56
N ALA A 77 -20.27 2.92 17.33
CA ALA A 77 -20.94 3.92 18.16
C ALA A 77 -22.31 4.37 17.59
N ALA A 78 -22.66 4.03 16.35
CA ALA A 78 -23.81 4.62 15.67
C ALA A 78 -24.83 3.64 15.06
N ASP A 79 -24.54 2.34 14.88
CA ASP A 79 -25.55 1.41 14.34
C ASP A 79 -25.34 -0.05 14.77
N SER A 80 -26.19 -0.54 15.68
CA SER A 80 -26.22 -1.93 16.13
C SER A 80 -26.86 -2.92 15.13
N SER A 81 -27.26 -2.48 13.93
CA SER A 81 -28.04 -3.31 12.99
C SER A 81 -27.28 -3.80 11.74
N LEU A 82 -26.04 -3.37 11.49
CA LEU A 82 -25.26 -3.73 10.30
C LEU A 82 -24.05 -4.64 10.57
N PHE A 83 -24.12 -5.51 11.58
CA PHE A 83 -23.10 -6.55 11.77
C PHE A 83 -23.15 -7.57 10.62
N ILE A 84 -22.18 -7.50 9.70
CA ILE A 84 -21.73 -8.65 8.91
C ILE A 84 -21.46 -9.78 9.92
N ARG A 85 -22.29 -10.83 9.86
CA ARG A 85 -22.13 -12.00 10.75
C ARG A 85 -20.72 -12.54 10.56
N PRO A 86 -19.94 -12.78 11.64
CA PRO A 86 -18.65 -13.44 11.52
C PRO A 86 -18.83 -14.77 10.79
N TRP A 87 -17.87 -15.13 9.95
CA TRP A 87 -17.75 -16.50 9.44
C TRP A 87 -17.76 -17.45 10.64
N SER A 88 -18.89 -18.12 10.84
CA SER A 88 -19.00 -19.13 11.89
C SER A 88 -18.02 -20.23 11.56
N LYS A 89 -17.05 -20.48 12.44
CA LYS A 89 -16.28 -21.72 12.39
C LYS A 89 -17.29 -22.85 12.48
N SER A 90 -17.45 -23.63 11.40
CA SER A 90 -18.13 -24.90 11.50
C SER A 90 -17.32 -25.75 12.47
N THR A 91 -17.84 -25.94 13.68
CA THR A 91 -17.38 -27.00 14.56
C THR A 91 -17.82 -28.30 13.90
N GLY A 92 -16.97 -28.82 13.02
CA GLY A 92 -17.07 -30.18 12.53
C GLY A 92 -16.95 -31.11 13.74
N SER A 93 -18.08 -31.66 14.17
CA SER A 93 -18.14 -32.79 15.08
C SER A 93 -17.56 -34.01 14.36
N GLY A 94 -16.24 -34.12 14.33
CA GLY A 94 -15.52 -35.33 13.96
C GLY A 94 -15.62 -36.31 15.13
N LYS A 95 -16.62 -37.19 15.05
CA LYS A 95 -16.73 -38.40 15.86
C LYS A 95 -15.50 -39.26 15.54
N GLY A 96 -14.72 -39.61 16.55
CA GLY A 96 -13.60 -40.55 16.38
C GLY A 96 -14.12 -41.93 16.01
N ASP A 97 -13.32 -42.64 15.22
CA ASP A 97 -13.23 -44.10 15.18
C ASP A 97 -11.83 -44.45 14.61
N GLN A 98 -11.07 -45.20 15.43
CA GLN A 98 -9.86 -46.01 15.18
C GLN A 98 -8.89 -45.63 14.05
#